data_AF-A0A962DTL4-F1
#
_entry.id   AF-A0A962DTL4-F1
#
_cell.length_a   1.000
_cell.length_b   1.000
_cell.length_c   1.000
_cell.angle_alpha   90.00
_cell.angle_beta   90.00
_cell.angle_gamma   90.00
#
_symmetry.space_group_name_H-M   'P 1'
#
loop_
_entity.id
_entity.type
_entity.pdbx_description
1 polymer ?
#
loop_
_entity_poly.entity_id
_entity_poly.type
_entity_poly.pdbx_seq_one_letter_code
_entity_poly.pdbx_strand_id
1 'polypeptide(L)'
;MKTGVLLFFPEELLPLLLAFSGMAMIFGARKIAASLFLFVVLSIVLPPLLLPLIEVVPVWILWAVLIYLVFLIPFAVVSLFRALVSPALSKGAADQMEGQLARDVAVTMAAAPFKAIFFLVRILWRAFR
;
A
#
# COMPACT_ATOMS: atom_id res chain seq x y z
N MET A 1 20.75 20.39 8.23
CA MET A 1 20.88 19.19 7.39
C MET A 1 19.47 18.78 6.96
N LYS A 2 19.06 19.18 5.76
CA LYS A 2 17.79 18.77 5.13
C LYS A 2 18.09 17.59 4.23
N THR A 3 18.25 16.40 4.80
CA THR A 3 18.55 15.20 4.01
C THR A 3 18.03 13.96 4.71
N GLY A 4 17.05 13.33 4.09
CA GLY A 4 17.18 11.88 3.88
C GLY A 4 15.94 11.01 4.06
N VAL A 5 14.95 11.36 4.89
CA VAL A 5 13.94 10.35 5.30
C VAL A 5 12.48 10.84 5.29
N LEU A 6 12.18 12.07 4.87
CA LEU A 6 10.80 12.54 4.59
C LEU A 6 10.36 12.20 3.14
N LEU A 7 10.78 11.05 2.62
CA LEU A 7 10.77 10.75 1.18
C LEU A 7 9.47 10.16 0.62
N PHE A 8 8.35 10.24 1.34
CA PHE A 8 7.09 9.66 0.86
C PHE A 8 5.91 10.62 0.74
N PHE A 9 5.97 11.84 1.27
CA PHE A 9 4.86 12.80 1.16
C PHE A 9 5.37 14.25 1.08
N PRO A 10 4.99 15.03 0.05
CA PRO A 10 5.28 16.46 -0.02
C PRO A 10 4.68 17.18 1.20
N GLU A 11 5.47 18.02 1.86
CA GLU A 11 5.04 18.78 3.06
C GLU A 11 3.84 19.70 2.72
N GLU A 12 3.74 20.15 1.47
CA GLU A 12 2.66 21.00 0.97
C GLU A 12 1.31 20.27 0.92
N LEU A 13 1.29 18.93 0.90
CA LEU A 13 0.06 18.15 0.91
C LEU A 13 -0.54 17.99 2.31
N LEU A 14 0.22 18.21 3.39
CA LEU A 14 -0.31 18.06 4.76
C LEU A 14 -1.40 19.09 5.09
N PRO A 15 -1.23 20.40 4.82
CA PRO A 15 -2.30 21.38 5.00
C PRO A 15 -3.53 21.07 4.14
N LEU A 16 -3.30 20.57 2.92
CA LEU A 16 -4.38 20.18 2.00
C LEU A 16 -5.19 19.00 2.57
N LEU A 17 -4.53 17.96 3.05
CA LEU A 17 -5.16 16.80 3.70
C LEU A 17 -5.94 17.21 4.96
N LEU A 18 -5.39 18.15 5.74
CA LEU A 18 -6.07 18.71 6.90
C LEU A 18 -7.36 19.45 6.48
N ALA A 19 -7.30 20.26 5.42
CA ALA A 19 -8.46 20.95 4.87
C ALA A 19 -9.52 19.97 4.36
N PHE A 20 -9.12 18.91 3.66
CA PHE A 20 -10.03 17.84 3.22
C PHE A 20 -10.63 17.06 4.39
N SER A 21 -9.86 16.80 5.46
CA SER A 21 -10.39 16.19 6.68
C SER A 21 -11.47 17.08 7.32
N GLY A 22 -11.23 18.39 7.42
CA GLY A 22 -12.22 19.35 7.90
C GLY A 22 -13.48 19.38 7.04
N MET A 23 -13.34 19.41 5.71
CA MET A 23 -14.49 19.30 4.80
C MET A 23 -15.26 17.99 4.99
N ALA A 24 -14.56 16.84 5.04
CA ALA A 24 -15.18 15.54 5.27
C ALA A 24 -15.96 15.50 6.60
N MET A 25 -15.49 16.19 7.62
CA MET A 25 -16.19 16.31 8.90
C MET A 25 -17.49 17.13 8.77
N ILE A 26 -17.47 18.23 8.01
CA ILE A 26 -18.65 19.06 7.73
C ILE A 26 -19.71 18.27 6.94
N PHE A 27 -19.29 17.48 5.95
CA PHE A 27 -20.19 16.60 5.18
C PHE A 27 -20.70 15.37 5.96
N GLY A 28 -20.38 15.24 7.25
CA GLY A 28 -20.83 14.13 8.09
C GLY A 28 -20.07 12.81 7.87
N ALA A 29 -19.02 12.80 7.02
CA ALA A 29 -18.17 11.64 6.76
C ALA A 29 -17.12 11.44 7.87
N ARG A 30 -17.58 11.31 9.12
CA ARG A 30 -16.75 11.30 10.35
C ARG A 30 -15.62 10.28 10.31
N LYS A 31 -15.85 9.09 9.76
CA LYS A 31 -14.82 8.04 9.65
C LYS A 31 -13.67 8.44 8.72
N ILE A 32 -14.00 9.04 7.58
CA ILE A 32 -13.02 9.50 6.58
C ILE A 32 -12.24 10.69 7.15
N ALA A 33 -12.93 11.65 7.78
CA ALA A 33 -12.30 12.77 8.44
C ALA A 33 -11.30 12.30 9.51
N ALA A 34 -11.71 11.37 10.38
CA ALA A 34 -10.86 10.80 11.42
C ALA A 34 -9.64 10.06 10.83
N SER A 35 -9.82 9.25 9.78
CA SER A 35 -8.69 8.58 9.13
C SER A 35 -7.70 9.54 8.49
N LEU A 36 -8.20 10.60 7.83
CA LEU A 36 -7.35 11.63 7.21
C LEU A 36 -6.60 12.43 8.28
N PHE A 37 -7.27 12.78 9.36
CA PHE A 37 -6.65 13.50 10.47
C PHE A 37 -5.58 12.65 11.16
N LEU A 38 -5.90 11.39 11.46
CA LEU A 38 -4.95 10.43 12.04
C LEU A 38 -3.73 10.28 11.12
N PHE A 39 -3.93 10.17 9.81
CA PHE A 39 -2.85 10.08 8.85
C PHE A 39 -1.92 11.30 8.90
N VAL A 40 -2.45 12.53 8.99
CA VAL A 40 -1.66 13.76 9.13
C VAL A 40 -0.89 13.80 10.45
N VAL A 41 -1.50 13.38 11.55
CA VAL A 41 -0.80 13.30 12.85
C VAL A 41 0.32 12.27 12.81
N LEU A 42 0.02 11.09 12.27
CA LEU A 42 0.98 10.00 12.12
C LEU A 42 2.15 10.40 11.22
N SER A 43 1.93 11.09 10.10
CA SER A 43 3.01 11.51 9.21
C SER A 43 3.97 12.52 9.85
N ILE A 44 3.53 13.29 10.84
CA ILE A 44 4.36 14.24 11.59
C ILE A 44 5.08 13.54 12.75
N VAL A 45 4.39 12.66 13.47
CA VAL A 45 4.87 12.06 14.73
C VAL A 45 5.71 10.80 14.50
N LEU A 46 5.40 9.98 13.48
CA LEU A 46 6.13 8.73 13.22
C LEU A 46 7.59 8.96 12.80
N PRO A 47 7.93 9.88 11.88
CA PRO A 47 9.32 10.01 11.42
C PRO A 47 10.35 10.19 12.53
N PRO A 48 10.18 11.10 13.52
CA PRO A 48 11.16 11.24 14.59
C PRO A 48 11.22 10.02 15.53
N LEU A 49 10.14 9.24 15.64
CA LEU A 49 10.12 8.00 16.41
C LEU A 49 10.76 6.83 15.65
N LEU A 50 10.55 6.75 14.33
CA LEU A 50 11.03 5.65 13.50
C LEU A 50 12.51 5.78 13.16
N LEU A 51 13.03 6.99 12.95
CA LEU A 51 14.43 7.25 12.63
C LEU A 51 15.42 6.50 13.54
N PRO A 52 15.37 6.64 14.88
CA PRO A 52 16.30 5.94 15.76
C PRO A 52 16.08 4.42 15.78
N LEU A 53 14.85 3.94 15.55
CA LEU A 53 14.60 2.51 15.42
C LEU A 53 15.21 1.94 14.13
N ILE A 54 15.08 2.64 13.00
CA ILE A 54 15.59 2.20 11.70
C ILE A 54 17.12 2.07 11.74
N GLU A 55 17.83 2.95 12.45
CA GLU A 55 19.29 2.88 12.61
C GLU A 55 19.76 1.65 13.39
N VAL A 56 18.94 1.15 14.31
CA VAL A 56 19.24 -0.06 15.12
C VAL A 56 18.80 -1.33 14.40
N VAL A 57 17.84 -1.22 13.47
CA VAL A 57 17.27 -2.38 12.77
C VAL A 57 18.25 -2.90 11.70
N PRO A 58 18.63 -4.20 11.77
CA PRO A 58 19.44 -4.81 10.75
C PRO A 58 18.82 -4.72 9.34
N VAL A 59 19.66 -4.49 8.33
CA VAL A 59 19.24 -4.30 6.93
C VAL A 59 18.39 -5.47 6.41
N TRP A 60 18.64 -6.70 6.85
CA TRP A 60 17.85 -7.86 6.45
C TRP A 60 16.39 -7.82 6.93
N ILE A 61 16.11 -7.19 8.08
CA ILE A 61 14.74 -6.98 8.55
C ILE A 61 14.03 -5.94 7.67
N LEU A 62 14.73 -4.87 7.27
CA LEU A 62 14.17 -3.88 6.35
C LEU A 62 13.79 -4.51 5.01
N TRP A 63 14.62 -5.41 4.47
CA TRP A 63 14.27 -6.19 3.27
C TRP A 63 13.04 -7.08 3.47
N ALA A 64 12.91 -7.73 4.63
CA ALA A 64 11.72 -8.53 4.94
C ALA A 64 10.45 -7.68 5.00
N VAL A 65 10.52 -6.48 5.60
CA VAL A 65 9.41 -5.51 5.62
C VAL A 65 9.06 -5.03 4.22
N LEU A 66 10.07 -4.73 3.39
CA LEU A 66 9.86 -4.30 2.01
C LEU A 66 9.18 -5.40 1.19
N ILE A 67 9.65 -6.64 1.31
CA ILE A 67 9.04 -7.80 0.64
C ILE A 67 7.60 -7.97 1.12
N TYR A 68 7.36 -7.90 2.43
CA TYR A 68 6.01 -7.97 3.00
C TYR A 68 5.08 -6.89 2.43
N LEU A 69 5.54 -5.64 2.31
CA LEU A 69 4.77 -4.56 1.70
C LEU A 69 4.44 -4.84 0.23
N VAL A 70 5.40 -5.34 -0.55
CA VAL A 70 5.17 -5.73 -1.96
C VAL A 70 4.11 -6.82 -2.07
N PHE A 71 4.09 -7.79 -1.15
CA PHE A 71 3.05 -8.81 -1.11
C PHE A 71 1.70 -8.29 -0.60
N LEU A 72 1.68 -7.24 0.22
CA LEU A 72 0.46 -6.69 0.81
C LEU A 72 -0.28 -5.73 -0.12
N ILE A 73 0.44 -4.97 -0.95
CA ILE A 73 -0.14 -3.99 -1.88
C ILE A 73 -1.24 -4.60 -2.78
N PRO A 74 -1.04 -5.76 -3.45
CA PRO A 74 -2.08 -6.38 -4.28
C PRO A 74 -3.37 -6.69 -3.52
N PHE A 75 -3.25 -7.17 -2.27
CA PHE A 75 -4.42 -7.43 -1.42
C PHE A 75 -5.11 -6.14 -0.98
N ALA A 76 -4.34 -5.08 -0.69
CA ALA A 76 -4.89 -3.78 -0.39
C ALA A 76 -5.68 -3.21 -1.59
N VAL A 77 -5.18 -3.37 -2.81
CA VAL A 77 -5.89 -2.96 -4.03
C VAL A 77 -7.21 -3.72 -4.21
N VAL A 78 -7.22 -5.03 -3.99
CA VAL A 78 -8.46 -5.83 -4.04
C VAL A 78 -9.47 -5.35 -3.00
N SER A 79 -9.01 -5.05 -1.77
CA SER A 79 -9.89 -4.53 -0.71
C SER A 79 -10.47 -3.15 -1.06
N LEU A 80 -9.68 -2.30 -1.72
CA LEU A 80 -10.11 -0.98 -2.18
C LEU A 80 -11.16 -1.09 -3.29
N PHE A 81 -10.97 -2.04 -4.21
CA PHE A 81 -11.97 -2.37 -5.24
C PHE A 81 -13.29 -2.82 -4.63
N ARG A 82 -13.25 -3.67 -3.59
CA ARG A 82 -14.46 -4.05 -2.84
C ARG A 82 -15.13 -2.83 -2.21
N ALA A 83 -14.37 -1.94 -1.56
CA ALA A 83 -14.94 -0.75 -0.96
C ALA A 83 -15.65 0.15 -1.99
N LEU A 84 -15.10 0.27 -3.20
CA LEU A 84 -15.68 1.05 -4.29
C LEU A 84 -16.90 0.40 -4.94
N VAL A 85 -16.93 -0.93 -5.03
CA VAL A 85 -18.00 -1.68 -5.72
C VAL A 85 -19.12 -2.11 -4.77
N SER A 86 -18.85 -2.22 -3.47
CA SER A 86 -19.84 -2.59 -2.43
C SER A 86 -21.12 -1.74 -2.37
N PRO A 87 -21.14 -0.45 -2.74
CA PRO A 87 -22.39 0.32 -2.79
C PRO A 87 -23.28 -0.08 -3.97
N ALA A 88 -22.71 -0.71 -5.00
CA ALA A 88 -23.38 -1.05 -6.25
C ALA A 88 -23.78 -2.53 -6.37
N LEU A 89 -23.16 -3.43 -5.58
CA LEU A 89 -23.43 -4.87 -5.60
C LEU A 89 -24.10 -5.37 -4.31
N SER A 90 -25.00 -6.34 -4.43
CA SER A 90 -25.54 -7.05 -3.28
C SER A 90 -24.40 -7.75 -2.51
N LYS A 91 -24.49 -7.78 -1.17
CA LYS A 91 -23.40 -8.28 -0.29
C LYS A 91 -22.84 -9.65 -0.73
N GLY A 92 -23.70 -10.57 -1.17
CA GLY A 92 -23.28 -11.90 -1.61
C GLY A 92 -22.49 -11.92 -2.93
N ALA A 93 -22.77 -11.02 -3.87
CA ALA A 93 -22.02 -10.91 -5.11
C ALA A 93 -20.63 -10.27 -4.88
N ALA A 94 -20.56 -9.28 -3.99
CA ALA A 94 -19.31 -8.64 -3.61
C ALA A 94 -18.35 -9.62 -2.91
N ASP A 95 -18.85 -10.47 -2.02
CA ASP A 95 -18.04 -11.45 -1.29
C ASP A 95 -17.51 -12.57 -2.21
N GLN A 96 -18.31 -13.03 -3.17
CA GLN A 96 -17.84 -14.01 -4.17
C GLN A 96 -16.75 -13.41 -5.08
N MET A 97 -16.93 -12.17 -5.53
CA MET A 97 -15.92 -11.48 -6.34
C MET A 97 -14.61 -11.26 -5.56
N GLU A 98 -14.67 -10.89 -4.28
CA GLU A 98 -13.49 -10.76 -3.43
C GLU A 98 -12.74 -12.08 -3.30
N GLY A 99 -13.46 -13.17 -3.02
CA GLY A 99 -12.84 -14.50 -2.92
C GLY A 99 -12.16 -14.93 -4.22
N GLN A 100 -12.78 -14.63 -5.37
CA GLN A 100 -12.23 -14.97 -6.68
C GLN A 100 -11.02 -14.09 -7.05
N LEU A 101 -11.07 -12.78 -6.78
CA LEU A 101 -9.95 -11.86 -6.97
C LEU A 101 -8.78 -12.20 -6.05
N ALA A 102 -9.04 -12.48 -4.76
CA ALA A 102 -8.01 -12.88 -3.82
C ALA A 102 -7.33 -14.19 -4.24
N ARG A 103 -8.11 -15.15 -4.76
CA ARG A 103 -7.59 -16.40 -5.32
C ARG A 103 -6.72 -16.14 -6.55
N ASP A 104 -7.17 -15.34 -7.50
CA ASP A 104 -6.40 -15.03 -8.72
C ASP A 104 -5.12 -14.26 -8.40
N VAL A 105 -5.17 -13.32 -7.46
CA VAL A 105 -3.98 -12.61 -6.95
C VAL A 105 -3.04 -13.59 -6.27
N ALA A 106 -3.52 -14.46 -5.38
CA ALA A 106 -2.69 -15.44 -4.68
C ALA A 106 -2.02 -16.43 -5.66
N VAL A 107 -2.76 -16.96 -6.64
CA VAL A 107 -2.22 -17.84 -7.68
C VAL A 107 -1.19 -17.10 -8.53
N THR A 108 -1.48 -15.86 -8.91
CA THR A 108 -0.55 -15.04 -9.71
C THR A 108 0.71 -14.71 -8.95
N MET A 109 0.61 -14.35 -7.66
CA MET A 109 1.77 -14.08 -6.81
C MET A 109 2.61 -15.34 -6.55
N ALA A 110 1.97 -16.50 -6.36
CA ALA A 110 2.68 -17.76 -6.23
C ALA A 110 3.40 -18.17 -7.54
N ALA A 111 2.79 -17.88 -8.69
CA ALA A 111 3.37 -18.18 -10.00
C ALA A 111 4.37 -17.10 -10.50
N ALA A 112 4.34 -15.89 -9.95
CA ALA A 112 5.21 -14.78 -10.32
C ALA A 112 6.71 -15.10 -10.26
N PRO A 113 7.27 -15.72 -9.19
CA PRO A 113 8.69 -16.05 -9.16
C PRO A 113 9.08 -17.02 -10.27
N PHE A 114 8.26 -18.03 -10.55
CA PHE A 114 8.52 -19.00 -11.62
C PHE A 114 8.45 -18.36 -13.02
N LYS A 115 7.48 -17.47 -13.25
CA LYS A 115 7.37 -16.71 -14.50
C LYS A 115 8.55 -15.76 -14.71
N ALA A 116 9.02 -15.09 -13.65
CA ALA A 116 10.19 -14.22 -13.69
C ALA A 116 11.47 -14.99 -14.07
N ILE A 117 11.69 -16.16 -13.45
CA ILE A 117 12.82 -17.04 -13.79
C ILE A 117 12.74 -17.48 -15.25
N PHE A 118 11.57 -17.94 -15.71
CA PHE A 118 11.38 -18.35 -17.09
C PHE A 118 11.64 -17.22 -18.09
N PHE A 119 11.22 -15.99 -17.75
CA PHE A 119 11.45 -14.81 -18.58
C PHE A 119 12.93 -14.44 -18.64
N LEU A 120 13.65 -14.51 -17.52
CA LEU A 120 15.11 -14.32 -17.47
C LEU A 120 15.85 -15.33 -18.33
N VAL A 121 15.50 -16.62 -18.23
CA VAL A 121 16.08 -17.68 -19.08
C VAL A 121 15.82 -17.39 -20.56
N ARG A 122 14.61 -16.95 -20.91
CA ARG A 122 14.25 -16.60 -22.28
C ARG A 122 15.01 -15.38 -22.81
N ILE A 123 15.25 -14.36 -21.98
CA ILE A 123 16.06 -13.19 -22.35
C ILE A 123 17.51 -13.61 -22.57
N LEU A 124 18.09 -14.39 -21.65
CA LEU A 124 19.46 -14.87 -21.77
C LEU A 124 19.65 -15.73 -23.03
N TRP A 125 18.69 -16.59 -23.36
CA TRP A 125 18.73 -17.37 -24.59
C TRP A 125 18.68 -16.48 -25.85
N ARG A 126 17.89 -15.41 -25.84
CA ARG A 126 17.87 -14.43 -26.96
C ARG A 126 19.15 -13.62 -27.08
N ALA A 127 19.88 -13.41 -25.98
CA ALA A 127 21.14 -12.68 -25.99
C ALA A 127 22.32 -13.52 -26.50
N PHE A 128 22.23 -14.85 -26.38
CA PHE A 128 23.27 -15.81 -26.81
C PHE A 128 23.05 -16.39 -28.22
N ARG A 129 22.02 -15.95 -28.94
CA ARG A 129 21.71 -16.37 -30.32
C ARG A 129 21.77 -15.17 -31.25
#